data_AF-A0A8E2LQD2-F1
#
_entry.id   AF-A0A8E2LQD2-F1
#
_cell.length_a   1.000
_cell.length_b   1.000
_cell.length_c   1.000
_cell.angle_alpha   90.00
_cell.angle_beta   90.00
_cell.angle_gamma   90.00
#
_symmetry.space_group_name_H-M   'P 1'
#
loop_
_entity.id
_entity.type
_entity.pdbx_description
1 polymer ?
#
loop_
_entity_poly.entity_id
_entity_poly.type
_entity_poly.pdbx_seq_one_letter_code
_entity_poly.pdbx_strand_id
1 'polypeptide(L)'
;MSEAPAEDVSEGTSETIYTNPWIAEYKRRQAMLMEMRAFEVIAMMKDLNLTSYAFSRNAEELQAHIWRYPEIGQSQPFNPDVGDPFGIELARLLSNFLGSVKSLISGQRAVLRDIWPSIGKQLSEFERGEYTKKRLAVFEADEAKLLVELRNYSQHKFLPYLNPAWQFSQTMPMAEFQFRLRVEPLLKWDALNAEVRTYLEQQGKSFDLQPIIGRYTAAVREFYKWFWEKVDEKMAPERVEYDAHVAELTVYGEEVFLTPDWVRQPGGEAPPGWNGARWRRRSLAEIRRRRWALGHQSFRGITVDSQGVAEVGEHPWTPILLRVN
;
A
#
# COMPACT_ATOMS: atom_id res chain seq x y z
N MET A 1 -5.34 20.32 73.53
CA MET A 1 -6.55 19.54 73.16
C MET A 1 -6.99 20.10 71.80
N SER A 2 -6.26 19.83 70.71
CA SER A 2 -6.34 18.67 69.80
C SER A 2 -7.76 18.42 69.28
N GLU A 3 -8.19 19.26 68.33
CA GLU A 3 -9.25 18.92 67.37
C GLU A 3 -8.67 17.94 66.33
N ALA A 4 -9.32 16.80 66.16
CA ALA A 4 -9.02 15.85 65.10
C ALA A 4 -9.69 16.32 63.78
N PRO A 5 -9.03 16.18 62.62
CA PRO A 5 -9.68 16.42 61.34
C PRO A 5 -10.58 15.24 60.98
N ALA A 6 -11.77 15.56 60.48
CA ALA A 6 -12.71 14.60 59.94
C ALA A 6 -12.13 13.92 58.69
N GLU A 7 -12.12 12.59 58.68
CA GLU A 7 -11.82 11.77 57.50
C GLU A 7 -12.97 11.91 56.50
N ASP A 8 -12.68 12.56 55.38
CA ASP A 8 -13.55 12.60 54.20
C ASP A 8 -13.42 11.26 53.47
N VAL A 9 -14.31 10.33 53.79
CA VAL A 9 -14.43 9.04 53.10
C VAL A 9 -15.10 9.30 51.76
N SER A 10 -14.30 9.64 50.74
CA SER A 10 -14.79 9.64 49.37
C SER A 10 -15.11 8.20 48.95
N GLU A 11 -16.39 7.84 48.94
CA GLU A 11 -16.88 6.61 48.33
C GLU A 11 -16.46 6.56 46.86
N GLY A 12 -15.45 5.75 46.57
CA GLY A 12 -15.07 5.39 45.21
C GLY A 12 -16.20 4.61 44.56
N THR A 13 -17.04 5.31 43.81
CA THR A 13 -17.97 4.71 42.86
C THR A 13 -17.15 4.03 41.77
N SER A 14 -16.92 2.73 41.93
CA SER A 14 -16.42 1.90 40.84
C SER A 14 -17.52 1.80 39.78
N GLU A 15 -17.50 2.71 38.81
CA GLU A 15 -18.29 2.58 37.60
C GLU A 15 -17.94 1.25 36.94
N THR A 16 -18.82 0.27 37.10
CA THR A 16 -18.71 -1.02 36.43
C THR A 16 -19.06 -0.78 34.97
N ILE A 17 -18.03 -0.60 34.13
CA ILE A 17 -18.17 -0.47 32.69
C ILE A 17 -18.77 -1.77 32.15
N TYR A 18 -20.10 -1.78 31.92
CA TYR A 18 -20.76 -2.89 31.26
C TYR A 18 -20.17 -3.07 29.86
N THR A 19 -19.39 -4.13 29.68
CA THR A 19 -18.86 -4.49 28.37
C THR A 19 -19.84 -5.46 27.73
N ASN A 20 -20.48 -5.02 26.64
CA ASN A 20 -21.36 -5.89 25.86
C ASN A 20 -20.57 -7.14 25.40
N PRO A 21 -20.96 -8.36 25.81
CA PRO A 21 -20.19 -9.58 25.56
C PRO A 21 -20.02 -9.87 24.06
N TRP A 22 -20.99 -9.44 23.24
CA TRP A 22 -20.93 -9.59 21.79
C TRP A 22 -19.84 -8.72 21.15
N ILE A 23 -19.68 -7.49 21.65
CA ILE A 23 -18.64 -6.54 21.21
C ILE A 23 -17.27 -7.00 21.71
N ALA A 24 -17.18 -7.52 22.93
CA ALA A 24 -15.94 -8.08 23.46
C ALA A 24 -15.43 -9.24 22.61
N GLU A 25 -16.32 -10.17 22.25
CA GLU A 25 -15.98 -11.31 21.37
C GLU A 25 -15.61 -10.86 19.96
N TYR A 26 -16.34 -9.89 19.38
CA TYR A 26 -16.00 -9.33 18.07
C TYR A 26 -14.58 -8.74 18.07
N LYS A 27 -14.24 -7.95 19.09
CA LYS A 27 -12.90 -7.36 19.26
C LYS A 27 -11.82 -8.42 19.44
N ARG A 28 -12.09 -9.47 20.23
CA ARG A 28 -11.17 -10.60 20.43
C ARG A 28 -10.84 -11.29 19.10
N ARG A 29 -11.86 -11.60 18.30
CA ARG A 29 -11.68 -12.22 16.98
C ARG A 29 -10.96 -11.32 15.99
N GLN A 30 -11.28 -10.03 16.01
CA GLN A 30 -10.55 -9.04 15.22
C GLN A 30 -9.06 -9.02 15.59
N ALA A 31 -8.72 -9.08 16.89
CA ALA A 31 -7.33 -9.16 17.33
C ALA A 31 -6.64 -10.44 16.84
N MET A 32 -7.31 -11.59 16.93
CA MET A 32 -6.77 -12.85 16.38
C MET A 32 -6.48 -12.76 14.88
N LEU A 33 -7.38 -12.17 14.09
CA LEU A 33 -7.14 -11.94 12.65
C LEU A 33 -5.93 -11.04 12.42
N MET A 34 -5.75 -10.02 13.25
CA MET A 34 -4.63 -9.07 13.14
C MET A 34 -3.28 -9.71 13.48
N GLU A 35 -3.27 -10.79 14.25
CA GLU A 35 -2.08 -11.58 14.58
C GLU A 35 -1.72 -12.60 13.48
N MET A 36 -2.61 -12.83 12.51
CA MET A 36 -2.33 -13.77 11.42
C MET A 36 -1.37 -13.17 10.41
N ARG A 37 -0.45 -14.01 9.92
CA ARG A 37 0.53 -13.64 8.89
C ARG A 37 -0.12 -13.06 7.62
N ALA A 38 -1.27 -13.59 7.20
CA ALA A 38 -2.02 -13.07 6.06
C ALA A 38 -2.43 -11.60 6.25
N PHE A 39 -2.82 -11.19 7.46
CA PHE A 39 -3.18 -9.81 7.76
C PHE A 39 -1.96 -8.89 7.68
N GLU A 40 -0.84 -9.29 8.26
CA GLU A 40 0.41 -8.52 8.19
C GLU A 40 0.80 -8.24 6.74
N VAL A 41 0.79 -9.28 5.89
CA VAL A 41 1.14 -9.11 4.47
C VAL A 41 0.12 -8.26 3.74
N ILE A 42 -1.19 -8.39 4.03
CA ILE A 42 -2.22 -7.49 3.48
C ILE A 42 -1.93 -6.03 3.87
N ALA A 43 -1.59 -5.76 5.12
CA ALA A 43 -1.25 -4.42 5.60
C ALA A 43 -0.01 -3.87 4.90
N MET A 44 1.05 -4.68 4.79
CA MET A 44 2.28 -4.31 4.07
C MET A 44 2.03 -4.03 2.58
N MET A 45 1.17 -4.80 1.93
CA MET A 45 0.80 -4.59 0.53
C MET A 45 -0.04 -3.32 0.36
N LYS A 46 -0.89 -2.98 1.33
CA LYS A 46 -1.61 -1.70 1.36
C LYS A 46 -0.65 -0.53 1.48
N ASP A 47 0.35 -0.61 2.35
CA ASP A 47 1.38 0.42 2.50
C ASP A 47 2.23 0.56 1.22
N LEU A 48 2.59 -0.57 0.59
CA LEU A 48 3.26 -0.57 -0.70
C LEU A 48 2.39 0.10 -1.77
N ASN A 49 1.08 -0.14 -1.77
CA ASN A 49 0.16 0.51 -2.70
C ASN A 49 0.12 2.04 -2.51
N LEU A 50 0.23 2.54 -1.28
CA LEU A 50 0.37 3.99 -1.04
C LEU A 50 1.65 4.56 -1.67
N THR A 51 2.77 3.84 -1.59
CA THR A 51 4.01 4.27 -2.26
C THR A 51 3.90 4.22 -3.79
N SER A 52 3.21 3.21 -4.33
CA SER A 52 2.93 3.09 -5.77
C SER A 52 2.02 4.21 -6.26
N TYR A 53 1.02 4.59 -5.47
CA TYR A 53 0.15 5.73 -5.72
C TYR A 53 0.94 7.04 -5.75
N ALA A 54 1.76 7.31 -4.74
CA ALA A 54 2.60 8.51 -4.68
C ALA A 54 3.57 8.60 -5.87
N PHE A 55 4.18 7.47 -6.26
CA PHE A 55 5.00 7.39 -7.46
C PHE A 55 4.22 7.76 -8.73
N SER A 56 3.06 7.15 -8.93
CA SER A 56 2.24 7.36 -10.12
C SER A 56 1.75 8.81 -10.20
N ARG A 57 1.30 9.39 -9.09
CA ARG A 57 0.87 10.79 -9.02
C ARG A 57 2.00 11.77 -9.29
N ASN A 58 3.18 11.56 -8.70
CA ASN A 58 4.32 12.43 -8.96
C ASN A 58 4.76 12.37 -10.44
N ALA A 59 4.69 11.20 -11.07
CA ALA A 59 4.97 11.06 -12.50
C ALA A 59 3.93 11.79 -13.37
N GLU A 60 2.65 11.65 -13.04
CA GLU A 60 1.55 12.33 -13.73
C GLU A 60 1.64 13.86 -13.60
N GLU A 61 1.88 14.38 -12.39
CA GLU A 61 2.02 15.81 -12.13
C GLU A 61 3.23 16.40 -12.87
N LEU A 62 4.36 15.70 -12.87
CA LEU A 62 5.57 16.12 -13.60
C LEU A 62 5.30 16.18 -15.11
N GLN A 63 4.69 15.15 -15.68
CA GLN A 63 4.35 15.10 -17.10
C GLN A 63 3.31 16.17 -17.48
N ALA A 64 2.28 16.35 -16.66
CA ALA A 64 1.27 17.39 -16.86
C ALA A 64 1.90 18.79 -16.84
N HIS A 65 2.84 19.06 -15.93
CA HIS A 65 3.56 20.32 -15.89
C HIS A 65 4.41 20.55 -17.16
N ILE A 66 5.14 19.53 -17.59
CA ILE A 66 5.89 19.52 -18.86
C ILE A 66 4.97 19.88 -20.05
N TRP A 67 3.80 19.25 -20.17
CA TRP A 67 2.87 19.51 -21.28
C TRP A 67 2.25 20.91 -21.29
N ARG A 68 2.24 21.62 -20.16
CA ARG A 68 1.76 23.01 -20.08
C ARG A 68 2.78 24.04 -20.57
N TYR A 69 4.04 23.65 -20.76
CA TYR A 69 5.07 24.59 -21.19
C TYR A 69 4.76 25.34 -22.48
N PRO A 70 4.24 24.72 -23.57
CA PRO A 70 3.94 25.44 -24.81
C PRO A 70 2.90 26.56 -24.64
N GLU A 71 1.97 26.44 -23.68
CA GLU A 71 0.98 27.47 -23.35
C GLU A 71 1.63 28.67 -22.64
N ILE A 72 2.63 28.39 -21.79
CA ILE A 72 3.31 29.37 -20.94
C ILE A 72 4.46 30.06 -21.70
N GLY A 73 5.17 29.34 -22.56
CA GLY A 73 6.33 29.82 -23.33
C GLY A 73 5.99 30.90 -24.37
N GLN A 74 4.71 31.08 -24.71
CA GLN A 74 4.25 32.19 -25.55
C GLN A 74 4.01 33.51 -24.78
N SER A 75 3.96 33.47 -23.44
CA SER A 75 3.43 34.57 -22.62
C SER A 75 4.37 35.11 -21.54
N GLN A 76 5.54 34.53 -21.29
CA GLN A 76 6.44 34.96 -20.22
C GLN A 76 7.61 35.81 -20.76
N PRO A 77 7.74 37.09 -20.35
CA PRO A 77 9.01 37.81 -20.45
C PRO A 77 10.00 37.16 -19.49
N PHE A 78 11.17 36.75 -19.99
CA PHE A 78 12.29 36.32 -19.16
C PHE A 78 12.68 37.46 -18.21
N ASN A 79 12.28 37.39 -16.94
CA ASN A 79 12.82 38.24 -15.89
C ASN A 79 13.87 37.43 -15.10
N PRO A 80 15.17 37.68 -15.30
CA PRO A 80 16.24 36.92 -14.66
C PRO A 80 16.26 37.06 -13.12
N ASP A 81 15.63 38.11 -12.56
CA ASP A 81 15.70 38.41 -11.12
C ASP A 81 14.64 37.67 -10.27
N VAL A 82 13.57 37.15 -10.89
CA VAL A 82 12.43 36.51 -10.17
C VAL A 82 12.46 34.98 -10.30
N GLY A 83 13.34 34.45 -11.15
CA GLY A 83 13.36 33.04 -11.53
C GLY A 83 12.16 32.67 -12.40
N ASP A 84 12.31 31.64 -13.23
CA ASP A 84 11.21 31.11 -14.03
C ASP A 84 10.28 30.28 -13.11
N PRO A 85 9.04 30.73 -12.81
CA PRO A 85 8.13 29.97 -11.95
C PRO A 85 7.85 28.58 -12.50
N PHE A 86 7.88 28.43 -13.83
CA PHE A 86 7.75 27.13 -14.47
C PHE A 86 8.94 26.22 -14.13
N GLY A 87 10.16 26.71 -14.31
CA GLY A 87 11.39 25.98 -14.01
C GLY A 87 11.51 25.59 -12.53
N ILE A 88 11.10 26.47 -11.61
CA ILE A 88 11.10 26.18 -10.16
C ILE A 88 10.14 25.03 -9.85
N GLU A 89 8.92 25.08 -10.38
CA GLU A 89 7.92 24.05 -10.14
C GLU A 89 8.30 22.72 -10.83
N LEU A 90 8.86 22.78 -12.04
CA LEU A 90 9.40 21.61 -12.74
C LEU A 90 10.46 20.92 -11.89
N ALA A 91 11.34 21.71 -11.28
CA ALA A 91 12.38 21.22 -10.41
C ALA A 91 11.76 20.53 -9.16
N ARG A 92 10.81 21.18 -8.48
CA ARG A 92 10.10 20.59 -7.34
C ARG A 92 9.45 19.24 -7.70
N LEU A 93 8.74 19.17 -8.82
CA LEU A 93 8.07 17.96 -9.30
C LEU A 93 9.05 16.85 -9.66
N LEU A 94 10.17 17.19 -10.31
CA LEU A 94 11.24 16.22 -10.60
C LEU A 94 11.83 15.65 -9.31
N SER A 95 12.07 16.49 -8.30
CA SER A 95 12.56 16.05 -6.99
C SER A 95 11.60 15.05 -6.33
N ASN A 96 10.30 15.37 -6.36
CA ASN A 96 9.27 14.50 -5.80
C ASN A 96 9.16 13.16 -6.54
N PHE A 97 9.25 13.18 -7.87
CA PHE A 97 9.27 11.97 -8.69
C PHE A 97 10.49 11.09 -8.38
N LEU A 98 11.70 11.68 -8.37
CA LEU A 98 12.93 10.96 -8.03
C LEU A 98 12.87 10.40 -6.60
N GLY A 99 12.33 11.18 -5.65
CA GLY A 99 12.09 10.75 -4.29
C GLY A 99 11.18 9.53 -4.21
N SER A 100 10.04 9.55 -4.92
CA SER A 100 9.08 8.45 -4.92
C SER A 100 9.61 7.18 -5.60
N VAL A 101 10.47 7.30 -6.63
CA VAL A 101 11.20 6.16 -7.23
C VAL A 101 11.94 5.36 -6.15
N LYS A 102 12.72 6.04 -5.30
CA LYS A 102 13.51 5.36 -4.25
C LYS A 102 12.62 4.78 -3.16
N SER A 103 11.57 5.49 -2.75
CA SER A 103 10.62 5.02 -1.74
C SER A 103 9.92 3.75 -2.21
N LEU A 104 9.47 3.72 -3.47
CA LEU A 104 8.79 2.60 -4.09
C LEU A 104 9.70 1.35 -4.15
N ILE A 105 10.94 1.50 -4.62
CA ILE A 105 11.94 0.41 -4.64
C ILE A 105 12.21 -0.11 -3.22
N SER A 106 12.34 0.79 -2.24
CA SER A 106 12.66 0.41 -0.87
C SER A 106 11.51 -0.34 -0.19
N GLY A 107 10.28 0.16 -0.36
CA GLY A 107 9.07 -0.49 0.14
C GLY A 107 8.87 -1.87 -0.48
N GLN A 108 9.07 -2.00 -1.79
CA GLN A 108 8.95 -3.28 -2.46
C GLN A 108 10.00 -4.29 -2.01
N ARG A 109 11.24 -3.86 -1.79
CA ARG A 109 12.29 -4.74 -1.23
C ARG A 109 12.00 -5.15 0.21
N ALA A 110 11.37 -4.29 1.01
CA ALA A 110 10.95 -4.65 2.36
C ALA A 110 9.91 -5.78 2.32
N VAL A 111 8.88 -5.65 1.47
CA VAL A 111 7.88 -6.71 1.25
C VAL A 111 8.51 -7.99 0.71
N LEU A 112 9.36 -7.88 -0.32
CA LEU A 112 10.06 -9.03 -0.91
C LEU A 112 10.85 -9.82 0.14
N ARG A 113 11.61 -9.13 1.00
CA ARG A 113 12.49 -9.77 2.00
C ARG A 113 11.74 -10.27 3.22
N ASP A 114 10.53 -9.80 3.44
CA ASP A 114 9.66 -10.29 4.49
C ASP A 114 8.93 -11.57 4.04
N ILE A 115 8.42 -11.61 2.80
CA ILE A 115 7.75 -12.80 2.25
C ILE A 115 8.74 -13.90 1.82
N TRP A 116 9.89 -13.50 1.26
CA TRP A 116 10.98 -14.40 0.86
C TRP A 116 12.27 -14.00 1.59
N PRO A 117 12.41 -14.40 2.87
CA PRO A 117 13.53 -14.00 3.70
C PRO A 117 14.87 -14.49 3.17
N SER A 118 15.87 -13.64 3.35
CA SER A 118 17.28 -13.95 3.09
C SER A 118 17.84 -14.79 4.23
N ILE A 119 18.69 -15.77 3.92
CA ILE A 119 19.37 -16.59 4.93
C ILE A 119 20.78 -16.04 5.13
N GLY A 120 20.98 -15.34 6.25
CA GLY A 120 22.24 -14.63 6.52
C GLY A 120 22.52 -13.54 5.48
N LYS A 121 23.66 -13.63 4.78
CA LYS A 121 24.03 -12.69 3.71
C LYS A 121 23.52 -13.12 2.32
N GLN A 122 22.87 -14.27 2.21
CA GLN A 122 22.42 -14.80 0.93
C GLN A 122 20.97 -14.40 0.65
N LEU A 123 20.76 -13.78 -0.51
CA LEU A 123 19.43 -13.46 -1.02
C LEU A 123 18.59 -14.74 -1.17
N SER A 124 17.28 -14.61 -1.02
CA SER A 124 16.36 -15.74 -1.20
C SER A 124 16.46 -16.34 -2.61
N GLU A 125 16.03 -17.59 -2.77
CA GLU A 125 16.01 -18.25 -4.08
C GLU A 125 15.14 -17.49 -5.09
N PHE A 126 13.99 -16.98 -4.63
CA PHE A 126 13.11 -16.15 -5.43
C PHE A 126 13.80 -14.84 -5.86
N GLU A 127 14.46 -14.14 -4.93
CA GLU A 127 15.16 -12.87 -5.24
C GLU A 127 16.31 -13.09 -6.25
N ARG A 128 17.08 -14.17 -6.13
CA ARG A 128 18.17 -14.51 -7.07
C ARG A 128 17.67 -15.03 -8.41
N GLY A 129 16.55 -15.73 -8.42
CA GLY A 129 15.99 -16.42 -9.57
C GLY A 129 14.97 -15.57 -10.31
N GLU A 130 13.70 -15.91 -10.15
CA GLU A 130 12.58 -15.36 -10.92
C GLU A 130 12.49 -13.83 -10.81
N TYR A 131 12.67 -13.29 -9.61
CA TYR A 131 12.63 -11.86 -9.36
C TYR A 131 13.69 -11.08 -10.15
N THR A 132 14.96 -11.50 -10.06
CA THR A 132 16.04 -10.83 -10.77
C THR A 132 15.85 -10.96 -12.29
N LYS A 133 15.39 -12.12 -12.78
CA LYS A 133 15.06 -12.32 -14.20
C LYS A 133 13.98 -11.36 -14.68
N LYS A 134 12.85 -11.26 -13.97
CA LYS A 134 11.77 -10.34 -14.36
C LYS A 134 12.21 -8.88 -14.27
N ARG A 135 12.97 -8.50 -13.25
CA ARG A 135 13.51 -7.14 -13.11
C ARG A 135 14.38 -6.76 -14.31
N LEU A 136 15.30 -7.64 -14.72
CA LEU A 136 16.18 -7.39 -15.86
C LEU A 136 15.43 -7.41 -17.20
N ALA A 137 14.34 -8.18 -17.30
CA ALA A 137 13.53 -8.24 -18.52
C ALA A 137 12.67 -6.99 -18.74
N VAL A 138 12.17 -6.37 -17.66
CA VAL A 138 11.21 -5.25 -17.73
C VAL A 138 11.91 -3.89 -17.67
N PHE A 139 12.99 -3.78 -16.89
CA PHE A 139 13.72 -2.53 -16.76
C PHE A 139 14.92 -2.50 -17.69
N GLU A 140 14.99 -1.48 -18.54
CA GLU A 140 16.26 -1.08 -19.18
C GLU A 140 17.26 -0.71 -18.07
N ALA A 141 18.27 -1.57 -17.88
CA ALA A 141 19.10 -1.54 -16.69
C ALA A 141 19.80 -0.19 -16.49
N ASP A 142 20.25 0.45 -17.57
CA ASP A 142 20.98 1.71 -17.52
C ASP A 142 20.06 2.89 -17.18
N GLU A 143 18.87 2.94 -17.78
CA GLU A 143 17.87 3.98 -17.54
C GLU A 143 17.30 3.92 -16.12
N ALA A 144 16.97 2.73 -15.64
CA ALA A 144 16.50 2.53 -14.28
C ALA A 144 17.59 2.91 -13.25
N LYS A 145 18.86 2.57 -13.52
CA LYS A 145 19.99 2.97 -12.69
C LYS A 145 20.20 4.48 -12.73
N LEU A 146 20.07 5.11 -13.90
CA LEU A 146 20.15 6.56 -14.05
C LEU A 146 19.16 7.26 -13.12
N LEU A 147 17.87 6.89 -13.11
CA LEU A 147 16.88 7.56 -12.26
C LEU A 147 17.20 7.41 -10.76
N VAL A 148 17.70 6.25 -10.34
CA VAL A 148 18.15 6.03 -8.97
C VAL A 148 19.37 6.91 -8.65
N GLU A 149 20.31 7.03 -9.56
CA GLU A 149 21.49 7.89 -9.39
C GLU A 149 21.14 9.37 -9.44
N LEU A 150 20.17 9.80 -10.25
CA LEU A 150 19.69 11.18 -10.25
C LEU A 150 19.06 11.57 -8.92
N ARG A 151 18.32 10.65 -8.29
CA ARG A 151 17.85 10.83 -6.91
C ARG A 151 19.01 10.95 -5.93
N ASN A 152 20.02 10.08 -6.03
CA ASN A 152 21.17 10.15 -5.11
C ASN A 152 21.95 11.45 -5.30
N TYR A 153 22.17 11.86 -6.55
CA TYR A 153 22.80 13.12 -6.92
C TYR A 153 22.05 14.31 -6.31
N SER A 154 20.72 14.36 -6.45
CA SER A 154 19.90 15.47 -5.93
C SER A 154 19.94 15.61 -4.41
N GLN A 155 20.24 14.52 -3.68
CA GLN A 155 20.41 14.55 -2.22
C GLN A 155 21.79 15.02 -1.77
N HIS A 156 22.83 14.78 -2.57
CA HIS A 156 24.22 15.06 -2.19
C HIS A 156 24.80 16.31 -2.84
N LYS A 157 24.18 16.80 -3.91
CA LYS A 157 24.61 17.96 -4.68
C LYS A 157 23.44 18.93 -4.79
N PHE A 158 22.94 19.13 -6.00
CA PHE A 158 21.83 20.01 -6.30
C PHE A 158 20.84 19.26 -7.17
N LEU A 159 19.61 19.73 -7.19
CA LEU A 159 18.62 19.18 -8.07
C LEU A 159 19.02 19.46 -9.53
N PRO A 160 19.04 18.44 -10.41
CA PRO A 160 19.38 18.64 -11.81
C PRO A 160 18.39 19.60 -12.48
N TYR A 161 18.92 20.62 -13.15
CA TYR A 161 18.12 21.57 -13.92
C TYR A 161 17.79 21.00 -15.30
N LEU A 162 16.49 20.91 -15.61
CA LEU A 162 15.99 20.51 -16.93
C LEU A 162 15.84 21.77 -17.79
N ASN A 163 16.57 21.81 -18.91
CA ASN A 163 16.51 22.92 -19.83
C ASN A 163 15.46 22.65 -20.91
N PRO A 164 14.44 23.52 -21.06
CA PRO A 164 13.54 23.44 -22.20
C PRO A 164 14.34 23.71 -23.49
N ALA A 165 14.17 22.86 -24.50
CA ALA A 165 14.84 23.01 -25.79
C ALA A 165 13.94 22.56 -26.94
N TRP A 166 13.93 23.34 -28.01
CA TRP A 166 13.35 22.92 -29.29
C TRP A 166 14.38 22.11 -30.07
N GLN A 167 14.03 20.87 -30.40
CA GLN A 167 14.76 20.08 -31.38
C GLN A 167 14.00 20.11 -32.70
N PHE A 168 14.60 20.74 -33.71
CA PHE A 168 14.05 20.77 -35.06
C PHE A 168 14.51 19.53 -35.82
N SER A 169 13.57 18.86 -36.48
CA SER A 169 13.84 17.71 -37.35
C SER A 169 13.42 18.01 -38.78
N GLN A 170 14.10 17.36 -39.74
CA GLN A 170 13.68 17.38 -41.15
C GLN A 170 12.53 16.40 -41.44
N THR A 171 12.18 15.53 -40.48
CA THR A 171 11.07 14.57 -40.57
C THR A 171 9.92 15.02 -39.66
N MET A 172 8.68 14.62 -39.96
CA MET A 172 7.52 14.93 -39.11
C MET A 172 7.64 14.21 -37.75
N PRO A 173 7.35 14.89 -36.61
CA PRO A 173 7.06 16.31 -36.48
C PRO A 173 8.31 17.20 -36.66
N MET A 174 8.16 18.32 -37.40
CA MET A 174 9.28 19.22 -37.76
C MET A 174 9.95 19.90 -36.56
N ALA A 175 9.28 19.93 -35.40
CA ALA A 175 9.82 20.41 -34.15
C ALA A 175 9.28 19.55 -33.01
N GLU A 176 10.18 19.05 -32.18
CA GLU A 176 9.88 18.36 -30.93
C GLU A 176 10.41 19.19 -29.78
N PHE A 177 9.58 19.36 -28.77
CA PHE A 177 9.95 20.09 -27.57
C PHE A 177 10.47 19.11 -26.51
N GLN A 178 11.66 19.36 -25.96
CA GLN A 178 12.38 18.44 -25.08
C GLN A 178 12.79 19.10 -23.77
N PHE A 179 12.90 18.28 -22.72
CA PHE A 179 13.40 18.69 -21.41
C PHE A 179 14.77 18.07 -21.16
N ARG A 180 15.80 18.83 -21.52
CA ARG A 180 17.16 18.32 -21.61
C ARG A 180 17.92 18.41 -20.29
N LEU A 181 18.49 17.29 -19.87
CA LEU A 181 19.40 17.19 -18.75
C LEU A 181 20.86 17.33 -19.24
N ARG A 182 21.64 18.20 -18.61
CA ARG A 182 23.08 18.36 -18.93
C ARG A 182 23.89 17.23 -18.30
N VAL A 183 24.77 16.62 -19.09
CA VAL A 183 25.58 15.47 -18.68
C VAL A 183 26.81 15.91 -17.87
N GLU A 184 27.46 17.00 -18.26
CA GLU A 184 28.72 17.46 -17.65
C GLU A 184 28.67 17.59 -16.11
N PRO A 185 27.64 18.19 -15.48
CA PRO A 185 27.58 18.29 -14.02
C PRO A 185 27.42 16.94 -13.31
N LEU A 186 26.83 15.95 -13.99
CA LEU A 186 26.64 14.59 -13.45
C LEU A 186 27.95 13.81 -13.49
N LEU A 187 28.71 13.91 -14.59
CA LEU A 187 30.00 13.22 -14.74
C LEU A 187 31.07 13.72 -13.75
N LYS A 188 30.95 14.96 -13.27
CA LYS A 188 31.81 15.54 -12.22
C LYS A 188 31.54 14.99 -10.83
N TRP A 189 30.52 14.16 -10.65
CA TRP A 189 30.21 13.58 -9.35
C TRP A 189 30.97 12.27 -9.12
N ASP A 190 31.89 12.27 -8.15
CA ASP A 190 32.79 11.14 -7.89
C ASP A 190 32.07 9.86 -7.42
N ALA A 191 30.90 10.00 -6.78
CA ALA A 191 30.12 8.86 -6.31
C ALA A 191 29.14 8.31 -7.36
N LEU A 192 29.17 8.83 -8.60
CA LEU A 192 28.35 8.34 -9.70
C LEU A 192 28.72 6.89 -10.04
N ASN A 193 27.71 6.03 -10.12
CA ASN A 193 27.88 4.63 -10.52
C ASN A 193 28.59 4.49 -11.88
N ALA A 194 29.54 3.55 -11.98
CA ALA A 194 30.36 3.36 -13.18
C ALA A 194 29.54 3.02 -14.44
N GLU A 195 28.49 2.20 -14.31
CA GLU A 195 27.63 1.83 -15.44
C GLU A 195 26.82 3.04 -15.92
N VAL A 196 26.27 3.81 -14.98
CA VAL A 196 25.55 5.06 -15.29
C VAL A 196 26.48 6.10 -15.91
N ARG A 197 27.74 6.15 -15.46
CA ARG A 197 28.77 7.01 -16.06
C ARG A 197 29.00 6.64 -17.53
N THR A 198 29.24 5.37 -17.82
CA THR A 198 29.41 4.88 -19.20
C THR A 198 28.18 5.17 -20.05
N TYR A 199 26.97 4.96 -19.50
CA TYR A 199 25.73 5.32 -20.18
C TYR A 199 25.68 6.82 -20.51
N LEU A 200 25.96 7.69 -19.53
CA LEU A 200 25.94 9.15 -19.72
C LEU A 200 26.96 9.65 -20.74
N GLU A 201 28.15 9.05 -20.79
CA GLU A 201 29.18 9.38 -21.78
C GLU A 201 28.73 9.11 -23.22
N GLN A 202 27.85 8.12 -23.43
CA GLN A 202 27.29 7.79 -24.75
C GLN A 202 26.17 8.75 -25.20
N GLN A 203 25.51 9.44 -24.27
CA GLN A 203 24.38 10.34 -24.55
C GLN A 203 24.81 11.72 -25.07
N GLY A 204 26.11 12.04 -25.08
CA GLY A 204 26.64 13.33 -25.52
C GLY A 204 26.57 14.42 -24.45
N LYS A 205 26.27 15.67 -24.84
CA LYS A 205 26.30 16.83 -23.92
C LYS A 205 25.04 16.96 -23.07
N SER A 206 23.90 16.57 -23.62
CA SER A 206 22.60 16.57 -22.96
C SER A 206 21.65 15.60 -23.66
N PHE A 207 20.70 15.07 -22.90
CA PHE A 207 19.68 14.15 -23.39
C PHE A 207 18.31 14.53 -22.85
N ASP A 208 17.26 14.10 -23.53
CA ASP A 208 15.88 14.31 -23.10
C ASP A 208 15.49 13.29 -22.02
N LEU A 209 15.08 13.78 -20.86
CA LEU A 209 14.74 12.92 -19.72
C LEU A 209 13.29 12.39 -19.81
N GLN A 210 12.43 13.06 -20.56
CA GLN A 210 10.99 12.73 -20.60
C GLN A 210 10.71 11.30 -21.13
N PRO A 211 11.34 10.82 -22.23
CA PRO A 211 11.13 9.46 -22.72
C PRO A 211 11.59 8.39 -21.72
N ILE A 212 12.68 8.66 -21.00
CA ILE A 212 13.24 7.76 -19.98
C ILE A 212 12.25 7.61 -18.81
N ILE A 213 11.70 8.72 -18.32
CA ILE A 213 10.66 8.71 -17.29
C ILE A 213 9.42 7.92 -17.75
N GLY A 214 9.01 8.11 -19.01
CA GLY A 214 7.89 7.40 -19.61
C GLY A 214 8.09 5.89 -19.64
N ARG A 215 9.22 5.43 -20.20
CA ARG A 215 9.59 4.01 -20.24
C ARG A 215 9.71 3.41 -18.84
N TYR A 216 10.38 4.09 -17.93
CA TYR A 216 10.52 3.63 -16.54
C TYR A 216 9.18 3.49 -15.84
N THR A 217 8.27 4.47 -15.99
CA THR A 217 6.93 4.41 -15.38
C THR A 217 6.11 3.25 -15.92
N ALA A 218 6.19 2.97 -17.22
CA ALA A 218 5.56 1.80 -17.83
C ALA A 218 6.14 0.49 -17.28
N ALA A 219 7.47 0.40 -17.20
CA ALA A 219 8.20 -0.73 -16.64
C ALA A 219 7.81 -1.00 -15.16
N VAL A 220 7.69 0.06 -14.35
CA VAL A 220 7.21 -0.06 -12.96
C VAL A 220 5.80 -0.66 -12.91
N ARG A 221 4.86 -0.17 -13.73
CA ARG A 221 3.48 -0.69 -13.74
C ARG A 221 3.43 -2.17 -14.10
N GLU A 222 4.16 -2.57 -15.13
CA GLU A 222 4.26 -3.97 -15.53
C GLU A 222 4.88 -4.84 -14.42
N PHE A 223 5.99 -4.38 -13.85
CA PHE A 223 6.71 -5.12 -12.82
C PHE A 223 5.88 -5.30 -11.55
N TYR A 224 5.20 -4.25 -11.09
CA TYR A 224 4.41 -4.30 -9.86
C TYR A 224 3.16 -5.15 -10.00
N LYS A 225 2.52 -5.14 -11.18
CA LYS A 225 1.43 -6.08 -11.48
C LYS A 225 1.89 -7.52 -11.31
N TRP A 226 3.00 -7.88 -11.95
CA TRP A 226 3.58 -9.22 -11.83
C TRP A 226 3.99 -9.54 -10.38
N PHE A 227 4.59 -8.58 -9.67
CA PHE A 227 5.03 -8.80 -8.28
C PHE A 227 3.85 -9.06 -7.35
N TRP A 228 2.73 -8.35 -7.52
CA TRP A 228 1.49 -8.59 -6.77
C TRP A 228 0.94 -9.98 -7.01
N GLU A 229 0.89 -10.43 -8.26
CA GLU A 229 0.46 -11.80 -8.60
C GLU A 229 1.34 -12.84 -7.88
N LYS A 230 2.66 -12.63 -7.83
CA LYS A 230 3.58 -13.53 -7.10
C LYS A 230 3.38 -13.52 -5.59
N VAL A 231 3.07 -12.37 -5.01
CA VAL A 231 2.71 -12.26 -3.60
C VAL A 231 1.42 -13.02 -3.32
N ASP A 232 0.37 -12.80 -4.12
CA ASP A 232 -0.90 -13.50 -3.96
C ASP A 232 -0.74 -15.03 -4.13
N GLU A 233 0.02 -15.49 -5.13
CA GLU A 233 0.34 -16.92 -5.30
C GLU A 233 1.03 -17.51 -4.06
N LYS A 234 2.01 -16.78 -3.50
CA LYS A 234 2.77 -17.24 -2.32
C LYS A 234 1.92 -17.24 -1.05
N MET A 235 1.02 -16.28 -0.90
CA MET A 235 0.17 -16.11 0.28
C MET A 235 -1.14 -16.88 0.21
N ALA A 236 -1.53 -17.40 -0.96
CA ALA A 236 -2.74 -18.17 -1.16
C ALA A 236 -2.99 -19.26 -0.09
N PRO A 237 -2.03 -20.14 0.28
CA PRO A 237 -2.27 -21.15 1.31
C PRO A 237 -2.53 -20.56 2.71
N GLU A 238 -1.82 -19.49 3.08
CA GLU A 238 -1.98 -18.81 4.37
C GLU A 238 -3.28 -17.99 4.44
N ARG A 239 -3.79 -17.57 3.28
CA ARG A 239 -5.05 -16.84 3.16
C ARG A 239 -6.28 -17.71 3.32
N VAL A 240 -6.22 -19.01 3.04
CA VAL A 240 -7.41 -19.89 3.13
C VAL A 240 -8.08 -19.79 4.49
N GLU A 241 -7.29 -19.92 5.56
CA GLU A 241 -7.82 -19.84 6.93
C GLU A 241 -8.21 -18.41 7.28
N TYR A 242 -7.38 -17.42 6.92
CA TYR A 242 -7.66 -16.01 7.18
C TYR A 242 -8.98 -15.55 6.54
N ASP A 243 -9.21 -15.88 5.27
CA ASP A 243 -10.42 -15.51 4.52
C ASP A 243 -11.66 -16.20 5.10
N ALA A 244 -11.53 -17.46 5.55
CA ALA A 244 -12.60 -18.17 6.25
C ALA A 244 -12.95 -17.49 7.59
N HIS A 245 -11.95 -17.09 8.37
CA HIS A 245 -12.14 -16.33 9.61
C HIS A 245 -12.76 -14.96 9.35
N VAL A 246 -12.29 -14.21 8.36
CA VAL A 246 -12.86 -12.91 7.97
C VAL A 246 -14.32 -13.05 7.54
N ALA A 247 -14.65 -14.06 6.72
CA ALA A 247 -16.02 -14.30 6.29
C ALA A 247 -16.93 -14.62 7.48
N GLU A 248 -16.48 -15.47 8.41
CA GLU A 248 -17.22 -15.80 9.62
C GLU A 248 -17.44 -14.57 10.51
N LEU A 249 -16.39 -13.78 10.76
CA LEU A 249 -16.46 -12.56 11.57
C LEU A 249 -17.39 -11.52 10.96
N THR A 250 -17.40 -11.39 9.63
CA THR A 250 -18.28 -10.47 8.90
C THR A 250 -19.74 -10.84 9.14
N VAL A 251 -20.11 -12.12 8.99
CA VAL A 251 -21.49 -12.58 9.22
C VAL A 251 -21.87 -12.55 10.70
N TYR A 252 -20.92 -12.79 11.61
CA TYR A 252 -21.14 -12.57 13.04
C TYR A 252 -21.41 -11.09 13.35
N GLY A 253 -20.66 -10.18 12.74
CA GLY A 253 -20.91 -8.73 12.83
C GLY A 253 -22.32 -8.37 12.34
N GLU A 254 -22.78 -8.95 11.24
CA GLU A 254 -24.16 -8.78 10.78
C GLU A 254 -25.21 -9.29 11.79
N GLU A 255 -24.92 -10.40 12.48
CA GLU A 255 -25.80 -10.95 13.53
C GLU A 255 -25.89 -10.01 14.74
N VAL A 256 -24.75 -9.52 15.21
CA VAL A 256 -24.62 -8.67 16.40
C VAL A 256 -25.15 -7.26 16.16
N PHE A 257 -24.81 -6.67 15.03
CA PHE A 257 -25.16 -5.30 14.65
C PHE A 257 -26.36 -5.27 13.68
N LEU A 258 -27.27 -6.23 13.82
CA LEU A 258 -28.48 -6.32 13.00
C LEU A 258 -29.37 -5.09 13.23
N THR A 259 -29.44 -4.24 12.22
CA THR A 259 -30.24 -3.01 12.24
C THR A 259 -31.10 -2.94 10.96
N PRO A 260 -32.39 -2.58 11.04
CA PRO A 260 -33.22 -2.39 9.85
C PRO A 260 -32.66 -1.31 8.93
N ASP A 261 -32.85 -1.46 7.62
CA ASP A 261 -32.29 -0.55 6.61
C ASP A 261 -32.80 0.89 6.76
N TRP A 262 -34.07 1.07 7.16
CA TRP A 262 -34.66 2.40 7.38
C TRP A 262 -34.00 3.15 8.54
N VAL A 263 -33.45 2.46 9.55
CA VAL A 263 -32.69 3.11 10.64
C VAL A 263 -31.37 3.69 10.14
N ARG A 264 -30.81 3.16 9.05
CA ARG A 264 -29.53 3.61 8.47
C ARG A 264 -29.70 4.84 7.57
N GLN A 265 -30.93 5.22 7.23
CA GLN A 265 -31.22 6.35 6.35
C GLN A 265 -31.55 7.60 7.19
N PRO A 266 -31.01 8.79 6.84
CA PRO A 266 -31.40 10.03 7.48
C PRO A 266 -32.91 10.26 7.37
N GLY A 267 -33.61 10.33 8.50
CA GLY A 267 -35.08 10.50 8.55
C GLY A 267 -35.88 9.25 8.20
N GLY A 268 -35.27 8.06 8.20
CA GLY A 268 -36.00 6.83 7.88
C GLY A 268 -37.00 6.43 8.97
N GLU A 269 -38.25 6.21 8.55
CA GLU A 269 -39.33 5.77 9.41
C GLU A 269 -39.61 4.27 9.24
N ALA A 270 -40.17 3.65 10.28
CA ALA A 270 -40.58 2.25 10.19
C ALA A 270 -41.73 2.10 9.17
N PRO A 271 -41.70 1.09 8.29
CA PRO A 271 -42.78 0.84 7.35
C PRO A 271 -44.14 0.63 8.06
N PRO A 272 -45.27 1.02 7.45
CA PRO A 272 -46.60 0.75 7.99
C PRO A 272 -46.80 -0.74 8.27
N GLY A 273 -47.25 -1.10 9.48
CA GLY A 273 -47.43 -2.49 9.90
C GLY A 273 -46.13 -3.24 10.25
N TRP A 274 -45.03 -2.52 10.48
CA TRP A 274 -43.74 -3.11 10.86
C TRP A 274 -43.84 -3.99 12.11
N ASN A 275 -43.44 -5.25 11.97
CA ASN A 275 -43.30 -6.18 13.07
C ASN A 275 -41.82 -6.50 13.29
N GLY A 276 -41.17 -5.69 14.13
CA GLY A 276 -39.74 -5.82 14.44
C GLY A 276 -39.36 -7.20 14.96
N ALA A 277 -40.22 -7.86 15.74
CA ALA A 277 -39.97 -9.20 16.26
C ALA A 277 -40.02 -10.28 15.16
N ARG A 278 -40.94 -10.18 14.20
CA ARG A 278 -41.01 -11.09 13.05
C ARG A 278 -39.87 -10.85 12.08
N TRP A 279 -39.56 -9.59 11.77
CA TRP A 279 -38.41 -9.23 10.94
C TRP A 279 -37.11 -9.73 11.55
N ARG A 280 -36.84 -9.39 12.82
CA ARG A 280 -35.61 -9.78 13.51
C ARG A 280 -35.42 -11.29 13.52
N ARG A 281 -36.49 -12.06 13.80
CA ARG A 281 -36.44 -13.54 13.74
C ARG A 281 -36.09 -14.06 12.35
N ARG A 282 -36.71 -13.51 11.29
CA ARG A 282 -36.43 -13.91 9.90
C ARG A 282 -35.00 -13.57 9.50
N SER A 283 -34.56 -12.33 9.76
CA SER A 283 -33.21 -11.86 9.41
C SER A 283 -32.13 -12.62 10.17
N LEU A 284 -32.30 -12.85 11.48
CA LEU A 284 -31.37 -13.68 12.27
C LEU A 284 -31.34 -15.12 11.76
N ALA A 285 -32.47 -15.72 11.40
CA ALA A 285 -32.48 -17.07 10.85
C ALA A 285 -31.71 -17.16 9.53
N GLU A 286 -31.83 -16.15 8.66
CA GLU A 286 -31.08 -16.07 7.41
C GLU A 286 -29.58 -15.85 7.62
N ILE A 287 -29.20 -14.92 8.51
CA ILE A 287 -27.81 -14.67 8.89
C ILE A 287 -27.18 -15.94 9.48
N ARG A 288 -27.87 -16.61 10.41
CA ARG A 288 -27.40 -17.85 11.01
C ARG A 288 -27.27 -18.99 10.01
N ARG A 289 -28.17 -19.08 9.03
CA ARG A 289 -28.04 -20.04 7.92
C ARG A 289 -26.81 -19.74 7.07
N ARG A 290 -26.55 -18.48 6.72
CA ARG A 290 -25.34 -18.08 6.00
C ARG A 290 -24.07 -18.37 6.81
N ARG A 291 -24.08 -18.04 8.10
CA ARG A 291 -22.99 -18.31 9.03
C ARG A 291 -22.70 -19.80 9.19
N TRP A 292 -23.74 -20.61 9.28
CA TRP A 292 -23.64 -22.07 9.25
C TRP A 292 -23.01 -22.58 7.94
N ALA A 293 -23.39 -21.99 6.80
CA ALA A 293 -22.89 -22.39 5.49
C ALA A 293 -21.44 -21.95 5.24
N LEU A 294 -21.01 -20.82 5.81
CA LEU A 294 -19.61 -20.42 5.88
C LEU A 294 -18.79 -21.36 6.75
N GLY A 295 -19.47 -22.04 7.68
CA GLY A 295 -19.06 -23.25 8.37
C GLY A 295 -17.57 -23.46 8.34
N HIS A 296 -16.86 -22.70 9.18
CA HIS A 296 -15.56 -23.10 9.65
C HIS A 296 -15.75 -24.51 10.20
N GLN A 297 -15.39 -25.52 9.41
CA GLN A 297 -14.93 -26.79 9.94
C GLN A 297 -13.60 -26.44 10.62
N SER A 298 -13.63 -25.64 11.70
CA SER A 298 -12.56 -25.78 12.65
C SER A 298 -12.60 -27.26 12.96
N PHE A 299 -11.54 -27.96 12.55
CA PHE A 299 -11.15 -29.18 13.17
C PHE A 299 -11.16 -28.83 14.66
N ARG A 300 -12.29 -29.08 15.33
CA ARG A 300 -12.28 -29.51 16.72
C ARG A 300 -11.25 -30.62 16.66
N GLY A 301 -10.00 -30.31 16.96
CA GLY A 301 -8.89 -31.22 16.71
C GLY A 301 -9.27 -32.48 17.42
N ILE A 302 -9.71 -33.51 16.68
CA ILE A 302 -10.15 -34.74 17.31
C ILE A 302 -8.85 -35.44 17.65
N THR A 303 -8.34 -35.15 18.83
CA THR A 303 -7.23 -35.91 19.39
C THR A 303 -7.84 -37.17 19.96
N VAL A 304 -7.56 -38.29 19.31
CA VAL A 304 -7.90 -39.61 19.83
C VAL A 304 -6.79 -39.99 20.79
N ASP A 305 -7.13 -40.14 22.07
CA ASP A 305 -6.16 -40.56 23.08
C ASP A 305 -5.72 -42.03 22.86
N SER A 306 -4.76 -42.50 23.67
CA SER A 306 -4.27 -43.87 23.61
C SER A 306 -5.32 -44.93 23.99
N GLN A 307 -6.51 -44.51 24.45
CA GLN A 307 -7.66 -45.36 24.76
C GLN A 307 -8.74 -45.34 23.68
N GLY A 308 -8.55 -44.56 22.60
CA GLY A 308 -9.52 -44.47 21.51
C GLY A 308 -10.65 -43.45 21.76
N VAL A 309 -10.53 -42.59 22.78
CA VAL A 309 -11.50 -41.54 23.07
C VAL A 309 -11.18 -40.30 22.24
N ALA A 310 -12.13 -39.91 21.41
CA ALA A 310 -12.08 -38.71 20.59
C ALA A 310 -12.34 -37.46 21.45
N GLU A 311 -11.29 -36.75 21.85
CA GLU A 311 -11.41 -35.46 22.51
C GLU A 311 -11.54 -34.34 21.48
N VAL A 312 -12.56 -33.51 21.66
CA VAL A 312 -12.84 -32.34 20.83
C VAL A 312 -11.94 -31.21 21.32
N GLY A 313 -10.82 -30.98 20.65
CA GLY A 313 -9.93 -29.86 20.98
C GLY A 313 -10.64 -28.50 20.88
N GLU A 314 -10.38 -27.61 21.85
CA GLU A 314 -10.81 -26.22 21.79
C GLU A 314 -10.02 -25.46 20.72
N HIS A 315 -10.68 -25.08 19.62
CA HIS A 315 -10.10 -24.15 18.66
C HIS A 315 -10.44 -22.73 19.10
N PRO A 316 -9.49 -21.78 19.16
CA PRO A 316 -9.79 -20.41 19.59
C PRO A 316 -10.76 -19.71 18.62
N TRP A 317 -10.87 -20.20 17.37
CA TRP A 317 -11.90 -19.83 16.40
C TRP A 317 -13.06 -20.85 16.30
N THR A 318 -13.58 -21.33 17.44
CA THR A 318 -14.75 -22.22 17.43
C THR A 318 -16.01 -21.44 17.00
N PRO A 319 -16.88 -21.99 16.12
CA PRO A 319 -18.14 -21.35 15.74
C PRO A 319 -18.99 -21.01 16.96
N ILE A 320 -19.48 -19.77 17.04
CA ILE A 320 -20.21 -19.24 18.21
C ILE A 320 -21.54 -19.99 18.36
N LEU A 321 -21.61 -20.90 19.33
CA LEU A 321 -22.83 -21.60 19.73
C LEU A 321 -23.55 -20.94 20.91
N LEU A 322 -23.11 -19.75 21.34
CA LEU A 322 -23.63 -19.09 22.54
C LEU A 322 -25.12 -18.71 22.37
N ARG A 323 -26.00 -19.61 22.82
CA ARG A 323 -27.21 -19.20 23.52
C ARG A 323 -26.74 -18.59 24.84
N VAL A 324 -26.67 -17.27 24.89
CA VAL A 324 -26.63 -16.56 26.17
C VAL A 324 -27.95 -16.94 26.86
N ASN A 325 -27.86 -17.68 27.97
CA ASN A 325 -28.99 -17.96 28.86
C ASN A 325 -29.42 -16.67 29.56
#